data_AF-A0ABC9GA34-F1
#
_entry.id   AF-A0ABC9GA34-F1
#
_cell.length_a   1.000
_cell.length_b   1.000
_cell.length_c   1.000
_cell.angle_alpha   90.00
_cell.angle_beta   90.00
_cell.angle_gamma   90.00
#
_symmetry.space_group_name_H-M   'P 1'
#
loop_
_entity.id
_entity.type
_entity.pdbx_description
1 polymer ?
#
loop_
_entity_poly.entity_id
_entity_poly.type
_entity_poly.pdbx_seq_one_letter_code
_entity_poly.pdbx_strand_id
1 'polypeptide(L)'
;MDEDAGDASPPPAPLPPPPAHVHAHAHHHLHPAPAPPQAPAAAAATAPSQRDMSASPTSSRSVTETVNGSHRFVIQGYSLAKGMGVGRHIASETFSVGGFQWAVYFYPDGKNPEDNSAYVSVFIALASEGTDVRALFELTLLDQSGKGKHKVHSHFDRSLESGPYTLKYRGSMWGYKRFFRRTALETSDFLKDDCLKINCTVGVVVSSIDYSRPHSIQVPDSDIGYHFGSLLDNQEGVDVILNVGGERFHAHRLVLAARSHVFRSQFFDDESDGEKSEDGESDELREFFIDDMEPKVFKAMLHFIYRDTLVDEYELGASSSDGSVFDTLTAKLLAAADKYDLGRLRSLCESYLCKGITVASVASTLALAERHRAMELKAVCLKFSAENLSAVIRSEGFFYLKDNCPSLQAEILKTVAGCEEQCSSGGKSQSVCAQLAQLSDGGDTSGRRVRPRI
;
A
#
# COMPACT_ATOMS: atom_id res chain seq x y z
N MET A 1 54.32 7.54 -65.78
CA MET A 1 53.33 7.50 -66.86
C MET A 1 51.99 7.18 -66.23
N ASP A 2 51.16 8.11 -65.78
CA ASP A 2 51.14 9.58 -65.63
C ASP A 2 50.02 9.82 -64.58
N GLU A 3 50.29 10.55 -63.49
CA GLU A 3 49.87 11.95 -63.24
C GLU A 3 48.34 12.12 -63.29
N ASP A 4 47.67 12.27 -62.14
CA ASP A 4 47.46 13.51 -61.36
C ASP A 4 46.44 14.46 -62.00
N ALA A 5 45.38 14.78 -61.24
CA ALA A 5 44.63 16.03 -61.30
C ALA A 5 43.58 16.05 -60.18
N GLY A 6 43.92 16.69 -59.07
CA GLY A 6 42.97 17.09 -58.04
C GLY A 6 42.00 18.16 -58.54
N ASP A 7 40.77 18.12 -58.02
CA ASP A 7 39.78 19.18 -58.19
C ASP A 7 39.64 19.94 -56.86
N ALA A 8 40.27 21.11 -56.82
CA ALA A 8 40.22 22.06 -55.73
C ALA A 8 39.07 23.04 -55.96
N SER A 9 38.04 22.97 -55.11
CA SER A 9 36.96 23.97 -55.08
C SER A 9 37.46 25.34 -54.58
N PRO A 10 37.07 26.46 -55.23
CA PRO A 10 37.52 27.81 -54.90
C PRO A 10 36.82 28.43 -53.66
N PRO A 11 37.42 29.48 -53.05
CA PRO A 11 36.96 30.14 -51.81
C PRO A 11 35.73 31.05 -52.01
N PRO A 12 35.05 31.49 -50.93
CA PRO A 12 33.75 32.14 -51.00
C PRO A 12 33.80 33.58 -51.54
N ALA A 13 32.76 33.97 -52.28
CA ALA A 13 32.58 35.30 -52.83
C ALA A 13 32.07 36.33 -51.79
N PRO A 14 32.43 37.63 -51.93
CA PRO A 14 32.24 38.66 -50.92
C PRO A 14 30.84 39.30 -50.89
N LEU A 15 30.42 39.79 -49.73
CA LEU A 15 29.18 40.52 -49.48
C LEU A 15 29.15 41.90 -50.17
N PRO A 16 28.01 42.33 -50.75
CA PRO A 16 27.87 43.67 -51.33
C PRO A 16 27.57 44.77 -50.29
N PRO A 17 27.90 46.04 -50.61
CA PRO A 17 27.98 47.17 -49.68
C PRO A 17 26.62 47.88 -49.43
N PRO A 18 26.51 48.75 -48.40
CA PRO A 18 25.28 49.49 -48.14
C PRO A 18 25.17 50.72 -49.05
N PRO A 19 23.97 51.12 -49.51
CA PRO A 19 23.79 52.40 -50.16
C PRO A 19 23.68 53.54 -49.13
N ALA A 20 24.43 54.60 -49.40
CA ALA A 20 24.52 55.84 -48.63
C ALA A 20 23.35 56.80 -48.89
N HIS A 21 23.11 57.64 -47.89
CA HIS A 21 22.15 58.74 -47.83
C HIS A 21 22.28 59.79 -48.95
N VAL A 22 21.14 60.40 -49.34
CA VAL A 22 21.08 61.83 -49.69
C VAL A 22 19.82 62.49 -49.11
N HIS A 23 20.07 63.64 -48.50
CA HIS A 23 19.22 64.58 -47.77
C HIS A 23 18.08 65.25 -48.58
N ALA A 24 17.02 65.71 -47.89
CA ALA A 24 16.79 67.15 -47.65
C ALA A 24 15.45 67.50 -46.92
N HIS A 25 15.61 68.22 -45.79
CA HIS A 25 14.78 69.31 -45.23
C HIS A 25 13.31 69.04 -44.78
N ALA A 26 12.78 69.56 -43.66
CA ALA A 26 13.27 70.48 -42.61
C ALA A 26 12.32 70.46 -41.38
N HIS A 27 12.90 70.64 -40.17
CA HIS A 27 12.47 71.36 -38.93
C HIS A 27 10.97 71.41 -38.51
N HIS A 28 10.54 71.30 -37.24
CA HIS A 28 11.15 71.59 -35.92
C HIS A 28 10.21 71.04 -34.80
N HIS A 29 10.68 70.34 -33.76
CA HIS A 29 10.76 70.74 -32.33
C HIS A 29 10.22 69.56 -31.45
N LEU A 30 10.73 69.11 -30.30
CA LEU A 30 11.86 69.41 -29.41
C LEU A 30 12.07 68.22 -28.42
N HIS A 31 13.33 67.74 -28.29
CA HIS A 31 14.10 67.38 -27.06
C HIS A 31 13.74 66.17 -26.15
N PRO A 32 14.72 65.60 -25.40
CA PRO A 32 15.91 64.89 -25.92
C PRO A 32 16.20 63.57 -25.16
N ALA A 33 17.00 62.70 -25.79
CA ALA A 33 17.55 61.46 -25.24
C ALA A 33 19.11 61.55 -25.14
N PRO A 34 19.82 60.56 -24.56
CA PRO A 34 21.02 60.73 -23.72
C PRO A 34 22.37 60.46 -24.43
N ALA A 35 23.49 60.63 -23.71
CA ALA A 35 24.81 60.08 -24.08
C ALA A 35 25.64 59.62 -22.84
N PRO A 36 26.46 58.54 -22.95
CA PRO A 36 27.36 57.97 -21.91
C PRO A 36 28.86 58.30 -22.21
N PRO A 37 29.92 57.61 -21.70
CA PRO A 37 30.25 56.98 -20.40
C PRO A 37 31.61 57.49 -19.80
N GLN A 38 31.93 57.15 -18.54
CA GLN A 38 33.30 56.79 -18.05
C GLN A 38 33.30 56.42 -16.54
N ALA A 39 34.17 55.48 -16.14
CA ALA A 39 34.39 54.95 -14.78
C ALA A 39 35.79 55.36 -14.26
N PRO A 40 36.26 54.98 -13.04
CA PRO A 40 35.63 54.89 -11.70
C PRO A 40 36.45 55.63 -10.60
N ALA A 41 35.88 55.90 -9.41
CA ALA A 41 36.66 56.03 -8.16
C ALA A 41 35.81 55.97 -6.87
N ALA A 42 36.17 54.99 -6.02
CA ALA A 42 36.18 54.98 -4.55
C ALA A 42 34.92 55.30 -3.70
N ALA A 43 34.34 54.21 -3.18
CA ALA A 43 33.97 53.95 -1.78
C ALA A 43 33.43 55.07 -0.87
N ALA A 44 32.17 54.90 -0.45
CA ALA A 44 31.73 55.16 0.92
C ALA A 44 30.58 54.19 1.28
N ALA A 45 30.75 53.43 2.35
CA ALA A 45 29.83 52.43 2.84
C ALA A 45 28.52 53.04 3.36
N THR A 46 27.38 52.40 3.06
CA THR A 46 26.13 52.61 3.80
C THR A 46 25.38 51.28 3.91
N ALA A 47 24.86 51.02 5.11
CA ALA A 47 24.36 49.75 5.62
C ALA A 47 23.21 49.12 4.80
N PRO A 48 22.99 47.79 4.87
CA PRO A 48 21.93 47.15 4.10
C PRO A 48 20.56 47.52 4.68
N SER A 49 19.71 48.11 3.84
CA SER A 49 18.28 48.24 4.09
C SER A 49 17.67 46.84 4.16
N GLN A 50 16.92 46.59 5.24
CA GLN A 50 16.14 45.37 5.40
C GLN A 50 15.21 45.22 4.19
N ARG A 51 15.30 44.08 3.50
CA ARG A 51 14.28 43.69 2.51
C ARG A 51 12.98 43.48 3.28
N ASP A 52 12.02 44.36 3.05
CA ASP A 52 10.62 44.09 3.38
C ASP A 52 10.16 42.93 2.48
N MET A 53 10.22 41.72 3.02
CA MET A 53 9.59 40.54 2.44
C MET A 53 8.09 40.67 2.69
N SER A 54 7.39 41.43 1.85
CA SER A 54 5.93 41.38 1.80
C SER A 54 5.54 39.98 1.33
N ALA A 55 5.26 39.08 2.27
CA ALA A 55 4.79 37.74 1.99
C ALA A 55 3.49 37.84 1.18
N SER A 56 3.50 37.30 -0.04
CA SER A 56 2.31 37.15 -0.87
C SER A 56 1.23 36.42 -0.06
N PRO A 57 -0.05 36.85 -0.11
CA PRO A 57 -1.09 36.20 0.66
C PRO A 57 -1.26 34.75 0.19
N THR A 58 -1.06 33.81 1.11
CA THR A 58 -1.36 32.40 0.86
C THR A 58 -2.83 32.14 1.17
N SER A 59 -3.49 31.35 0.31
CA SER A 59 -4.88 30.93 0.50
C SER A 59 -4.96 29.42 0.34
N SER A 60 -5.81 28.78 1.13
CA SER A 60 -6.13 27.36 1.00
C SER A 60 -7.64 27.17 1.09
N ARG A 61 -8.14 26.18 0.33
CA ARG A 61 -9.54 25.77 0.35
C ARG A 61 -9.62 24.31 0.78
N SER A 62 -10.28 24.06 1.90
CA SER A 62 -10.70 22.72 2.29
C SER A 62 -12.04 22.41 1.63
N VAL A 63 -12.15 21.27 0.97
CA VAL A 63 -13.41 20.76 0.43
C VAL A 63 -13.75 19.49 1.21
N THR A 64 -14.92 19.49 1.82
CA THR A 64 -15.47 18.32 2.49
C THR A 64 -16.66 17.83 1.69
N GLU A 65 -16.58 16.61 1.19
CA GLU A 65 -17.61 15.98 0.37
C GLU A 65 -17.89 14.56 0.87
N THR A 66 -18.92 13.93 0.31
CA THR A 66 -19.26 12.55 0.63
C THR A 66 -19.05 11.64 -0.57
N VAL A 67 -18.26 10.58 -0.40
CA VAL A 67 -18.19 9.47 -1.35
C VAL A 67 -19.33 8.51 -1.04
N ASN A 68 -20.29 8.41 -1.96
CA ASN A 68 -21.49 7.61 -1.77
C ASN A 68 -21.37 6.25 -2.45
N GLY A 69 -21.92 5.23 -1.81
CA GLY A 69 -22.07 3.90 -2.39
C GLY A 69 -23.25 3.16 -1.77
N SER A 70 -23.86 2.27 -2.54
CA SER A 70 -25.05 1.52 -2.13
C SER A 70 -24.83 0.02 -2.23
N HIS A 71 -25.45 -0.73 -1.32
CA HIS A 71 -25.40 -2.18 -1.26
C HIS A 71 -26.79 -2.76 -1.05
N ARG A 72 -27.15 -3.73 -1.88
CA ARG A 72 -28.43 -4.44 -1.79
C ARG A 72 -28.24 -5.77 -1.07
N PHE A 73 -28.79 -5.85 0.13
CA PHE A 73 -28.78 -7.05 0.95
C PHE A 73 -30.11 -7.80 0.85
N VAL A 74 -30.05 -9.06 0.40
CA VAL A 74 -31.21 -9.93 0.24
C VAL A 74 -31.12 -11.08 1.25
N ILE A 75 -32.13 -11.21 2.09
CA ILE A 75 -32.25 -12.28 3.07
C ILE A 75 -33.32 -13.23 2.57
N GLN A 76 -32.91 -14.41 2.13
CA GLN A 76 -33.81 -15.49 1.73
C GLN A 76 -33.95 -16.48 2.88
N GLY A 77 -35.16 -16.99 3.11
CA GLY A 77 -35.43 -17.88 4.24
C GLY A 77 -35.70 -17.13 5.54
N TYR A 78 -36.36 -15.97 5.52
CA TYR A 78 -36.62 -15.16 6.72
C TYR A 78 -37.30 -15.95 7.84
N SER A 79 -38.18 -16.88 7.50
CA SER A 79 -38.86 -17.77 8.44
C SER A 79 -37.89 -18.58 9.30
N LEU A 80 -36.75 -19.01 8.73
CA LEU A 80 -35.69 -19.74 9.43
C LEU A 80 -34.79 -18.83 10.28
N ALA A 81 -34.77 -17.53 9.98
CA ALA A 81 -34.04 -16.54 10.75
C ALA A 81 -34.75 -16.14 12.05
N LYS A 82 -36.01 -16.57 12.25
CA LYS A 82 -36.79 -16.32 13.47
C LYS A 82 -36.32 -17.23 14.60
N GLY A 83 -36.29 -16.71 15.82
CA GLY A 83 -35.90 -17.49 16.99
C GLY A 83 -34.39 -17.73 17.09
N MET A 84 -33.56 -17.03 16.30
CA MET A 84 -32.12 -17.00 16.52
C MET A 84 -31.75 -16.42 17.88
N GLY A 85 -32.62 -15.62 18.49
CA GLY A 85 -32.45 -14.99 19.78
C GLY A 85 -32.05 -13.52 19.68
N VAL A 86 -32.44 -12.76 20.69
CA VAL A 86 -32.14 -11.33 20.80
C VAL A 86 -30.62 -11.09 20.74
N GLY A 87 -30.21 -10.08 19.97
CA GLY A 87 -28.80 -9.72 19.80
C GLY A 87 -28.04 -10.57 18.79
N ARG A 88 -28.67 -11.60 18.21
CA ARG A 88 -28.12 -12.37 17.08
C ARG A 88 -28.54 -11.72 15.76
N HIS A 89 -27.63 -11.70 14.79
CA HIS A 89 -27.84 -11.04 13.51
C HIS A 89 -27.39 -11.90 12.33
N ILE A 90 -27.91 -11.52 11.17
CA ILE A 90 -27.42 -11.92 9.86
C ILE A 90 -26.64 -10.73 9.31
N ALA A 91 -25.41 -10.98 8.88
CA ALA A 91 -24.57 -9.99 8.23
C ALA A 91 -24.68 -10.13 6.71
N SER A 92 -24.66 -9.00 5.99
CA SER A 92 -24.40 -8.99 4.56
C SER A 92 -22.93 -9.32 4.27
N GLU A 93 -22.63 -9.58 3.00
CA GLU A 93 -21.25 -9.45 2.52
C GLU A 93 -20.73 -8.03 2.75
N THR A 94 -19.40 -7.90 2.80
CA THR A 94 -18.77 -6.60 2.93
C THR A 94 -18.81 -5.86 1.59
N PHE A 95 -18.95 -4.54 1.64
CA PHE A 95 -18.92 -3.68 0.46
C PHE A 95 -18.08 -2.41 0.73
N SER A 96 -17.48 -1.87 -0.33
CA SER A 96 -16.51 -0.78 -0.22
C SER A 96 -17.11 0.57 -0.56
N VAL A 97 -16.95 1.55 0.34
CA VAL A 97 -17.32 2.95 0.12
C VAL A 97 -16.30 3.86 0.80
N GLY A 98 -15.80 4.85 0.08
CA GLY A 98 -14.87 5.86 0.63
C GLY A 98 -13.56 5.28 1.19
N GLY A 99 -13.07 4.17 0.64
CA GLY A 99 -11.86 3.49 1.11
C GLY A 99 -12.06 2.54 2.30
N PHE A 100 -13.27 2.41 2.83
CA PHE A 100 -13.60 1.54 3.96
C PHE A 100 -14.52 0.40 3.54
N GLN A 101 -14.46 -0.72 4.27
CA GLN A 101 -15.39 -1.83 4.11
C GLN A 101 -16.52 -1.71 5.12
N TRP A 102 -17.74 -2.00 4.66
CA TRP A 102 -18.98 -1.87 5.41
C TRP A 102 -19.79 -3.15 5.33
N ALA A 103 -20.63 -3.42 6.33
CA ALA A 103 -21.57 -4.53 6.30
C ALA A 103 -22.91 -4.13 6.95
N VAL A 104 -24.01 -4.68 6.43
CA VAL A 104 -25.35 -4.48 6.99
C VAL A 104 -25.67 -5.62 7.95
N TYR A 105 -26.03 -5.29 9.18
CA TYR A 105 -26.45 -6.27 10.21
C TYR A 105 -27.95 -6.19 10.42
N PHE A 106 -28.63 -7.29 10.15
CA PHE A 106 -30.06 -7.48 10.38
C PHE A 106 -30.30 -8.36 11.60
N TYR A 107 -31.06 -7.86 12.58
CA TYR A 107 -31.43 -8.59 13.79
C TYR A 107 -32.92 -8.96 13.71
N PRO A 108 -33.29 -10.20 13.35
CA PRO A 108 -34.68 -10.61 13.22
C PRO A 108 -35.42 -10.52 14.56
N ASP A 109 -34.74 -10.95 15.63
CA ASP A 109 -35.30 -10.95 16.99
C ASP A 109 -35.07 -9.64 17.76
N GLY A 110 -34.48 -8.63 17.10
CA GLY A 110 -34.12 -7.35 17.69
C GLY A 110 -32.74 -7.37 18.37
N LYS A 111 -32.14 -6.19 18.54
CA LYS A 111 -30.80 -6.05 19.12
C LYS A 111 -30.78 -6.12 20.65
N ASN A 112 -31.78 -5.54 21.31
CA ASN A 112 -31.84 -5.38 22.77
C ASN A 112 -32.98 -6.22 23.38
N PRO A 113 -32.78 -6.83 24.56
CA PRO A 113 -33.81 -7.63 25.23
C PRO A 113 -35.00 -6.81 25.74
N GLU A 114 -34.77 -5.52 26.00
CA GLU A 114 -35.79 -4.56 26.46
C GLU A 114 -37.02 -4.47 25.55
N ASP A 115 -36.86 -4.77 24.27
CA ASP A 115 -37.94 -4.70 23.29
C ASP A 115 -38.75 -5.99 23.18
N ASN A 116 -38.47 -7.01 24.01
CA ASN A 116 -39.15 -8.32 24.05
C ASN A 116 -39.31 -8.96 22.67
N SER A 117 -38.30 -8.78 21.80
CA SER A 117 -38.37 -9.23 20.42
C SER A 117 -39.62 -8.67 19.67
N ALA A 118 -40.04 -7.43 19.90
CA ALA A 118 -41.17 -6.83 19.19
C ALA A 118 -40.77 -6.19 17.84
N TYR A 119 -39.49 -5.91 17.65
CA TYR A 119 -38.96 -5.20 16.50
C TYR A 119 -37.85 -5.97 15.81
N VAL A 120 -37.71 -5.76 14.50
CA VAL A 120 -36.46 -6.05 13.79
C VAL A 120 -35.54 -4.83 13.89
N SER A 121 -34.24 -5.08 13.94
CA SER A 121 -33.23 -4.02 13.96
C SER A 121 -32.32 -4.10 12.74
N VAL A 122 -31.88 -2.94 12.26
CA VAL A 122 -30.95 -2.84 11.11
C VAL A 122 -29.85 -1.86 11.45
N PHE A 123 -28.61 -2.27 11.22
CA PHE A 123 -27.43 -1.45 11.45
C PHE A 123 -26.48 -1.52 10.27
N ILE A 124 -25.77 -0.43 10.02
CA ILE A 124 -24.56 -0.39 9.21
C ILE A 124 -23.37 -0.48 10.15
N ALA A 125 -22.42 -1.36 9.84
CA ALA A 125 -21.22 -1.58 10.63
C ALA A 125 -19.96 -1.32 9.79
N LEU A 126 -18.95 -0.74 10.42
CA LEU A 126 -17.61 -0.63 9.83
C LEU A 126 -16.92 -2.00 9.92
N ALA A 127 -16.60 -2.60 8.78
CA ALA A 127 -16.00 -3.94 8.69
C ALA A 127 -14.47 -3.90 8.52
N SER A 128 -13.90 -2.82 7.98
CA SER A 128 -12.45 -2.62 7.91
C SER A 128 -11.90 -1.99 9.19
N GLU A 129 -10.58 -2.01 9.34
CA GLU A 129 -9.91 -1.14 10.31
C GLU A 129 -10.13 0.33 9.90
N GLY A 130 -10.33 1.20 10.90
CA GLY A 130 -10.53 2.62 10.69
C GLY A 130 -10.81 3.33 12.01
N THR A 131 -10.18 4.49 12.20
CA THR A 131 -10.39 5.36 13.36
C THR A 131 -11.19 6.59 12.94
N ASP A 132 -12.19 6.93 13.74
CA ASP A 132 -13.05 8.12 13.57
C ASP A 132 -13.61 8.34 12.15
N VAL A 133 -14.03 7.26 11.48
CA VAL A 133 -14.65 7.32 10.15
C VAL A 133 -15.98 8.05 10.24
N ARG A 134 -16.10 9.19 9.57
CA ARG A 134 -17.35 9.95 9.51
C ARG A 134 -18.20 9.52 8.32
N ALA A 135 -19.44 9.12 8.56
CA ALA A 135 -20.34 8.68 7.50
C ALA A 135 -21.80 9.09 7.75
N LEU A 136 -22.49 9.36 6.65
CA LEU A 136 -23.94 9.37 6.55
C LEU A 136 -24.41 8.00 6.06
N PHE A 137 -25.64 7.64 6.36
CA PHE A 137 -26.22 6.42 5.83
C PHE A 137 -27.72 6.56 5.57
N GLU A 138 -28.22 5.67 4.73
CA GLU A 138 -29.64 5.44 4.50
C GLU A 138 -29.89 3.94 4.56
N LEU A 139 -30.95 3.54 5.26
CA LEU A 139 -31.42 2.17 5.33
C LEU A 139 -32.84 2.10 4.81
N THR A 140 -33.02 1.34 3.73
CA THR A 140 -34.27 1.28 2.98
C THR A 140 -34.77 -0.16 2.92
N LEU A 141 -35.95 -0.39 3.46
CA LEU A 141 -36.67 -1.65 3.31
C LEU A 141 -37.49 -1.62 2.03
N LEU A 142 -37.24 -2.55 1.11
CA LEU A 142 -37.82 -2.49 -0.22
C LEU A 142 -39.23 -3.10 -0.26
N ASP A 143 -40.20 -2.30 -0.72
CA ASP A 143 -41.52 -2.78 -1.14
C ASP A 143 -41.38 -3.78 -2.30
N GLN A 144 -42.10 -4.90 -2.19
CA GLN A 144 -42.10 -5.97 -3.18
C GLN A 144 -43.48 -6.14 -3.85
N SER A 145 -44.44 -5.24 -3.58
CA SER A 145 -45.73 -5.19 -4.28
C SER A 145 -45.65 -4.56 -5.68
N GLY A 146 -44.55 -3.87 -6.00
CA GLY A 146 -44.37 -3.10 -7.23
C GLY A 146 -44.95 -1.68 -7.17
N LYS A 147 -45.40 -1.21 -6.01
CA LYS A 147 -45.97 0.13 -5.82
C LYS A 147 -44.91 1.18 -5.43
N GLY A 148 -43.67 0.76 -5.20
CA GLY A 148 -42.54 1.65 -4.86
C GLY A 148 -42.64 2.23 -3.45
N LYS A 149 -43.44 1.65 -2.56
CA LYS A 149 -43.68 2.17 -1.20
C LYS A 149 -42.61 1.73 -0.20
N HIS A 150 -41.35 2.05 -0.49
CA HIS A 150 -40.23 1.68 0.36
C HIS A 150 -40.29 2.37 1.74
N LYS A 151 -39.83 1.67 2.78
CA LYS A 151 -39.61 2.30 4.08
C LYS A 151 -38.16 2.78 4.18
N VAL A 152 -37.98 4.10 4.10
CA VAL A 152 -36.66 4.76 4.08
C VAL A 152 -36.38 5.40 5.43
N HIS A 153 -35.16 5.20 5.95
CA HIS A 153 -34.59 6.04 7.00
C HIS A 153 -33.27 6.62 6.51
N SER A 154 -33.27 7.90 6.12
CA SER A 154 -32.12 8.58 5.53
C SER A 154 -31.51 9.62 6.48
N HIS A 155 -30.20 9.76 6.39
CA HIS A 155 -29.43 10.81 7.07
C HIS A 155 -28.80 11.81 6.12
N PHE A 156 -29.00 11.66 4.80
CA PHE A 156 -28.46 12.58 3.80
C PHE A 156 -29.16 13.94 3.80
N ASP A 157 -30.46 13.97 4.15
CA ASP A 157 -31.28 15.18 4.10
C ASP A 157 -31.50 15.86 5.47
N ARG A 158 -30.69 15.54 6.49
CA ARG A 158 -30.87 16.11 7.83
C ARG A 158 -30.43 17.57 7.91
N SER A 159 -31.09 18.32 8.80
CA SER A 159 -30.68 19.66 9.25
C SER A 159 -29.22 19.64 9.75
N LEU A 160 -28.49 20.76 9.53
CA LEU A 160 -27.09 20.96 9.94
C LEU A 160 -26.81 20.69 11.44
N GLU A 161 -27.84 20.65 12.28
CA GLU A 161 -27.73 20.43 13.73
C GLU A 161 -27.18 19.05 14.11
N SER A 162 -27.38 18.04 13.27
CA SER A 162 -26.83 16.69 13.49
C SER A 162 -25.92 16.32 12.31
N GLY A 163 -24.62 16.49 12.50
CA GLY A 163 -23.60 16.12 11.52
C GLY A 163 -23.48 14.60 11.31
N PRO A 164 -22.55 14.18 10.44
CA PRO A 164 -22.28 12.77 10.15
C PRO A 164 -21.92 11.95 11.39
N TYR A 165 -22.24 10.66 11.37
CA TYR A 165 -21.90 9.74 12.46
C TYR A 165 -20.43 9.37 12.43
N THR A 166 -19.80 9.30 13.60
CA THR A 166 -18.42 8.82 13.74
C THR A 166 -18.40 7.34 14.15
N LEU A 167 -17.75 6.52 13.34
CA LEU A 167 -17.47 5.10 13.59
C LEU A 167 -15.99 4.98 14.00
N LYS A 168 -15.77 4.62 15.27
CA LYS A 168 -14.45 4.80 15.91
C LYS A 168 -13.46 3.65 15.68
N TYR A 169 -13.95 2.46 15.37
CA TYR A 169 -13.16 1.23 15.27
C TYR A 169 -13.94 0.16 14.50
N ARG A 170 -13.25 -0.90 14.07
CA ARG A 170 -13.85 -2.05 13.41
C ARG A 170 -14.95 -2.69 14.26
N GLY A 171 -16.14 -2.88 13.69
CA GLY A 171 -17.32 -3.39 14.38
C GLY A 171 -18.17 -2.31 15.05
N SER A 172 -17.72 -1.05 15.07
CA SER A 172 -18.59 0.08 15.41
C SER A 172 -19.76 0.12 14.42
N MET A 173 -20.95 0.46 14.91
CA MET A 173 -22.17 0.39 14.11
C MET A 173 -23.19 1.46 14.47
N TRP A 174 -23.93 1.92 13.46
CA TRP A 174 -25.04 2.87 13.59
C TRP A 174 -26.27 2.35 12.87
N GLY A 175 -27.45 2.74 13.34
CA GLY A 175 -28.70 2.23 12.79
C GLY A 175 -29.84 2.32 13.79
N TYR A 176 -30.84 1.47 13.60
CA TYR A 176 -32.13 1.57 14.30
C TYR A 176 -32.45 0.29 15.07
N LYS A 177 -32.50 0.41 16.40
CA LYS A 177 -32.95 -0.68 17.29
C LYS A 177 -34.39 -1.09 16.99
N ARG A 178 -35.27 -0.11 16.78
CA ARG A 178 -36.70 -0.31 16.46
C ARG A 178 -36.98 0.04 15.00
N PHE A 179 -36.29 -0.64 14.07
CA PHE A 179 -36.37 -0.29 12.64
C PHE A 179 -37.77 -0.52 12.07
N PHE A 180 -38.38 -1.69 12.36
CA PHE A 180 -39.77 -1.97 12.02
C PHE A 180 -40.38 -2.98 13.00
N ARG A 181 -41.69 -2.89 13.26
CA ARG A 181 -42.38 -3.89 14.10
C ARG A 181 -42.39 -5.24 13.39
N ARG A 182 -42.03 -6.31 14.09
CA ARG A 182 -41.92 -7.64 13.47
C ARG A 182 -43.27 -8.14 12.94
N THR A 183 -44.33 -8.05 13.74
CA THR A 183 -45.68 -8.49 13.32
C THR A 183 -46.20 -7.72 12.11
N ALA A 184 -45.87 -6.42 12.02
CA ALA A 184 -46.19 -5.61 10.86
C ALA A 184 -45.32 -5.99 9.64
N LEU A 185 -44.05 -6.35 9.86
CA LEU A 185 -43.17 -6.81 8.78
C LEU A 185 -43.72 -8.07 8.10
N GLU A 186 -44.10 -9.04 8.92
CA GLU A 186 -44.54 -10.37 8.49
C GLU A 186 -45.84 -10.36 7.71
N THR A 187 -46.64 -9.30 7.86
CA THR A 187 -47.91 -9.10 7.16
C THR A 187 -47.83 -8.06 6.05
N SER A 188 -46.65 -7.50 5.80
CA SER A 188 -46.44 -6.41 4.83
C SER A 188 -45.93 -6.89 3.47
N ASP A 189 -46.05 -6.03 2.47
CA ASP A 189 -45.45 -6.22 1.15
C ASP A 189 -43.91 -6.12 1.14
N PHE A 190 -43.26 -5.90 2.29
CA PHE A 190 -41.80 -5.90 2.41
C PHE A 190 -41.21 -7.31 2.49
N LEU A 191 -41.99 -8.29 2.97
CA LEU A 191 -41.59 -9.69 3.06
C LEU A 191 -42.46 -10.50 2.09
N LYS A 192 -41.85 -11.02 1.02
CA LYS A 192 -42.55 -11.79 -0.01
C LYS A 192 -41.73 -13.01 -0.38
N ASP A 193 -42.38 -14.16 -0.57
CA ASP A 193 -41.73 -15.42 -0.92
C ASP A 193 -40.58 -15.78 0.04
N ASP A 194 -40.82 -15.55 1.34
CA ASP A 194 -39.85 -15.70 2.45
C ASP A 194 -38.54 -14.92 2.26
N CYS A 195 -38.60 -13.82 1.50
CA CYS A 195 -37.47 -13.00 1.13
C CYS A 195 -37.66 -11.55 1.58
N LEU A 196 -36.64 -11.00 2.24
CA LEU A 196 -36.54 -9.61 2.67
C LEU A 196 -35.43 -8.91 1.88
N LYS A 197 -35.67 -7.68 1.42
CA LYS A 197 -34.68 -6.90 0.66
C LYS A 197 -34.42 -5.56 1.33
N ILE A 198 -33.16 -5.30 1.68
CA ILE A 198 -32.69 -4.07 2.31
C ILE A 198 -31.69 -3.42 1.36
N ASN A 199 -31.91 -2.15 1.03
CA ASN A 199 -30.90 -1.33 0.38
C ASN A 199 -30.24 -0.44 1.43
N CYS A 200 -28.91 -0.42 1.46
CA CYS A 200 -28.14 0.47 2.32
C CYS A 200 -27.31 1.40 1.45
N THR A 201 -27.39 2.71 1.70
CA THR A 201 -26.50 3.70 1.09
C THR A 201 -25.62 4.28 2.18
N VAL A 202 -24.33 4.39 1.94
CA VAL A 202 -23.36 5.00 2.84
C VAL A 202 -22.70 6.18 2.12
N GLY A 203 -22.55 7.30 2.83
CA GLY A 203 -21.86 8.49 2.35
C GLY A 203 -20.69 8.81 3.26
N VAL A 204 -19.50 8.37 2.88
CA VAL A 204 -18.29 8.57 3.68
C VAL A 204 -17.77 9.97 3.47
N VAL A 205 -17.59 10.71 4.56
CA VAL A 205 -17.11 12.08 4.52
C VAL A 205 -15.62 12.09 4.28
N VAL A 206 -15.19 12.64 3.16
CA VAL A 206 -13.79 12.82 2.78
C VAL A 206 -13.49 14.31 2.75
N SER A 207 -12.38 14.69 3.39
CA SER A 207 -11.85 16.05 3.31
C SER A 207 -10.62 16.04 2.45
N SER A 208 -10.63 16.78 1.35
CA SER A 208 -9.47 17.01 0.50
C SER A 208 -9.07 18.48 0.54
N ILE A 209 -7.77 18.73 0.41
CA ILE A 209 -7.26 20.06 0.09
C ILE A 209 -7.33 20.15 -1.43
N ASP A 210 -8.23 20.99 -1.93
CA ASP A 210 -8.50 21.12 -3.36
C ASP A 210 -7.31 21.84 -4.03
N TYR A 211 -6.35 21.04 -4.53
CA TYR A 211 -5.41 21.53 -5.52
C TYR A 211 -6.16 21.55 -6.85
N SER A 212 -6.70 22.71 -7.22
CA SER A 212 -7.33 22.92 -8.51
C SER A 212 -6.31 22.60 -9.62
N ARG A 213 -6.35 21.40 -10.19
CA ARG A 213 -5.63 21.05 -11.44
C ARG A 213 -6.62 21.19 -12.59
N PRO A 214 -6.77 22.37 -13.21
CA PRO A 214 -7.53 22.46 -14.43
C PRO A 214 -6.70 21.74 -15.52
N HIS A 215 -7.27 20.69 -16.12
CA HIS A 215 -6.72 19.87 -17.22
C HIS A 215 -5.63 18.87 -16.81
N SER A 216 -6.04 17.63 -16.51
CA SER A 216 -5.11 16.50 -16.39
C SER A 216 -4.75 15.99 -17.78
N ILE A 217 -3.52 16.24 -18.22
CA ILE A 217 -2.93 15.49 -19.33
C ILE A 217 -2.77 14.04 -18.84
N GLN A 218 -3.32 13.08 -19.59
CA GLN A 218 -3.07 11.67 -19.32
C GLN A 218 -1.60 11.39 -19.66
N VAL A 219 -0.81 11.11 -18.63
CA VAL A 219 0.60 10.72 -18.79
C VAL A 219 0.62 9.20 -18.94
N PRO A 220 1.19 8.65 -20.03
CA PRO A 220 1.39 7.21 -20.16
C PRO A 220 2.24 6.65 -19.03
N ASP A 221 2.07 5.37 -18.72
CA ASP A 221 2.93 4.68 -17.78
C ASP A 221 4.40 4.71 -18.24
N SER A 222 5.32 4.63 -17.29
CA SER A 222 6.75 4.64 -17.58
C SER A 222 7.15 3.41 -18.39
N ASP A 223 7.82 3.63 -19.52
CA ASP A 223 8.37 2.60 -20.40
C ASP A 223 9.85 2.28 -20.12
N ILE A 224 10.43 2.88 -19.07
CA ILE A 224 11.84 2.71 -18.72
C ILE A 224 12.22 1.24 -18.52
N GLY A 225 11.35 0.45 -17.88
CA GLY A 225 11.58 -0.97 -17.66
C GLY A 225 11.61 -1.77 -18.96
N TYR A 226 10.82 -1.38 -19.97
CA TYR A 226 10.86 -1.99 -21.29
C TYR A 226 12.18 -1.66 -22.01
N HIS A 227 12.63 -0.40 -21.95
CA HIS A 227 13.89 0.03 -22.57
C HIS A 227 15.11 -0.68 -21.98
N PHE A 228 15.24 -0.72 -20.65
CA PHE A 228 16.32 -1.47 -20.00
C PHE A 228 16.18 -2.98 -20.25
N GLY A 229 14.97 -3.52 -20.19
CA GLY A 229 14.72 -4.91 -20.54
C GLY A 229 15.19 -5.26 -21.96
N SER A 230 15.00 -4.37 -22.92
CA SER A 230 15.46 -4.56 -24.30
C SER A 230 16.99 -4.62 -24.41
N LEU A 231 17.72 -3.82 -23.62
CA LEU A 231 19.18 -3.91 -23.54
C LEU A 231 19.64 -5.30 -23.06
N LEU A 232 18.95 -5.86 -22.06
CA LEU A 232 19.23 -7.19 -21.56
C LEU A 232 18.93 -8.28 -22.61
N ASP A 233 17.78 -8.20 -23.27
CA ASP A 233 17.34 -9.20 -24.26
C ASP A 233 18.24 -9.19 -25.51
N ASN A 234 18.61 -8.00 -25.98
CA ASN A 234 19.44 -7.81 -27.17
C ASN A 234 20.94 -7.91 -26.89
N GLN A 235 21.35 -7.92 -25.62
CA GLN A 235 22.75 -7.94 -25.18
C GLN A 235 23.57 -6.75 -25.71
N GLU A 236 22.94 -5.59 -25.85
CA GLU A 236 23.57 -4.37 -26.37
C GLU A 236 24.43 -3.68 -25.29
N GLY A 237 25.75 -3.63 -25.48
CA GLY A 237 26.66 -2.91 -24.57
C GLY A 237 27.02 -3.68 -23.30
N VAL A 238 26.89 -5.01 -23.32
CA VAL A 238 27.27 -5.90 -22.23
C VAL A 238 28.74 -5.71 -21.84
N ASP A 239 28.99 -5.58 -20.55
CA ASP A 239 30.33 -5.35 -19.96
C ASP A 239 30.67 -6.35 -18.83
N VAL A 240 29.77 -7.30 -18.54
CA VAL A 240 29.96 -8.35 -17.53
C VAL A 240 29.20 -9.63 -17.88
N ILE A 241 29.79 -10.77 -17.52
CA ILE A 241 29.15 -12.10 -17.58
C ILE A 241 28.99 -12.63 -16.15
N LEU A 242 27.80 -13.11 -15.82
CA LEU A 242 27.50 -13.77 -14.56
C LEU A 242 27.25 -15.25 -14.82
N ASN A 243 28.14 -16.09 -14.32
CA ASN A 243 28.04 -17.54 -14.43
C ASN A 243 27.32 -18.12 -13.21
N VAL A 244 26.13 -18.66 -13.43
CA VAL A 244 25.25 -19.15 -12.38
C VAL A 244 24.97 -20.62 -12.64
N GLY A 245 25.51 -21.50 -11.80
CA GLY A 245 25.34 -22.96 -11.97
C GLY A 245 25.76 -23.48 -13.36
N GLY A 246 26.73 -22.82 -14.02
CA GLY A 246 27.20 -23.16 -15.37
C GLY A 246 26.47 -22.45 -16.51
N GLU A 247 25.37 -21.73 -16.25
CA GLU A 247 24.69 -20.89 -17.24
C GLU A 247 25.26 -19.47 -17.23
N ARG A 248 25.57 -18.93 -18.42
CA ARG A 248 26.16 -17.59 -18.58
C ARG A 248 25.09 -16.55 -18.86
N PHE A 249 25.03 -15.53 -18.02
CA PHE A 249 24.13 -14.38 -18.14
C PHE A 249 24.92 -13.12 -18.50
N HIS A 250 24.66 -12.58 -19.68
CA HIS A 250 25.22 -11.32 -20.14
C HIS A 250 24.47 -10.13 -19.50
N ALA A 251 25.18 -9.14 -18.96
CA ALA A 251 24.57 -8.03 -18.23
C ALA A 251 25.43 -6.75 -18.25
N HIS A 252 24.98 -5.73 -17.50
CA HIS A 252 25.58 -4.41 -17.41
C HIS A 252 25.91 -4.07 -15.95
N ARG A 253 27.20 -3.84 -15.65
CA ARG A 253 27.69 -3.55 -14.29
C ARG A 253 26.96 -2.37 -13.66
N LEU A 254 26.77 -1.29 -14.42
CA LEU A 254 26.12 -0.08 -13.92
C LEU A 254 24.65 -0.29 -13.56
N VAL A 255 23.91 -1.07 -14.37
CA VAL A 255 22.49 -1.35 -14.09
C VAL A 255 22.36 -2.22 -12.83
N LEU A 256 23.17 -3.29 -12.73
CA LEU A 256 23.21 -4.16 -11.56
C LEU A 256 23.61 -3.40 -10.28
N ALA A 257 24.67 -2.59 -10.35
CA ALA A 257 25.17 -1.80 -9.22
C ALA A 257 24.24 -0.65 -8.80
N ALA A 258 23.47 -0.09 -9.73
CA ALA A 258 22.46 0.92 -9.39
C ALA A 258 21.28 0.31 -8.62
N ARG A 259 21.01 -0.98 -8.80
CA ARG A 259 19.82 -1.67 -8.30
C ARG A 259 20.11 -2.54 -7.08
N SER A 260 21.35 -2.96 -6.88
CA SER A 260 21.79 -3.77 -5.74
C SER A 260 23.10 -3.22 -5.18
N HIS A 261 23.09 -2.87 -3.89
CA HIS A 261 24.32 -2.48 -3.19
C HIS A 261 25.34 -3.62 -3.17
N VAL A 262 24.89 -4.87 -3.12
CA VAL A 262 25.78 -6.05 -3.13
C VAL A 262 26.55 -6.12 -4.45
N PHE A 263 25.87 -5.98 -5.59
CA PHE A 263 26.55 -5.91 -6.89
C PHE A 263 27.43 -4.66 -7.00
N ARG A 264 27.00 -3.51 -6.45
CA ARG A 264 27.81 -2.30 -6.43
C ARG A 264 29.15 -2.54 -5.75
N SER A 265 29.12 -3.11 -4.55
CA SER A 265 30.35 -3.42 -3.81
C SER A 265 31.19 -4.46 -4.52
N GLN A 266 30.58 -5.54 -5.02
CA GLN A 266 31.29 -6.58 -5.76
C GLN A 266 31.99 -6.06 -7.03
N PHE A 267 31.43 -5.05 -7.68
CA PHE A 267 32.00 -4.52 -8.92
C PHE A 267 32.95 -3.35 -8.73
N PHE A 268 32.80 -2.55 -7.68
CA PHE A 268 33.51 -1.27 -7.55
C PHE A 268 34.28 -1.10 -6.24
N ASP A 269 33.96 -1.87 -5.19
CA ASP A 269 34.68 -1.78 -3.91
C ASP A 269 35.88 -2.75 -3.88
N ASP A 270 35.77 -3.92 -4.52
CA ASP A 270 36.88 -4.89 -4.67
C ASP A 270 37.98 -4.43 -5.66
N GLU A 271 37.79 -3.30 -6.35
CA GLU A 271 38.80 -2.72 -7.25
C GLU A 271 39.83 -1.83 -6.52
N SER A 272 39.68 -1.59 -5.20
CA SER A 272 40.62 -0.76 -4.42
C SER A 272 41.83 -1.52 -3.85
N ASP A 273 41.75 -2.84 -3.72
CA ASP A 273 42.77 -3.65 -3.06
C ASP A 273 43.43 -4.64 -4.05
N GLY A 274 44.40 -4.14 -4.82
CA GLY A 274 45.67 -4.88 -4.90
C GLY A 274 46.07 -5.62 -6.18
N GLU A 275 45.30 -5.67 -7.27
CA GLU A 275 45.81 -6.22 -8.54
C GLU A 275 45.34 -5.36 -9.72
N LYS A 276 46.15 -4.35 -10.04
CA LYS A 276 46.29 -3.95 -11.44
C LYS A 276 46.88 -5.17 -12.13
N SER A 277 46.07 -5.91 -12.88
CA SER A 277 46.61 -6.70 -13.98
C SER A 277 47.25 -5.71 -14.94
N GLU A 278 48.55 -5.50 -14.76
CA GLU A 278 49.46 -4.86 -15.71
C GLU A 278 49.66 -5.80 -16.90
N ASP A 279 48.58 -6.18 -17.57
CA ASP A 279 48.60 -6.83 -18.87
C ASP A 279 47.41 -6.28 -19.65
N GLY A 280 47.72 -5.63 -20.76
CA GLY A 280 46.87 -4.62 -21.39
C GLY A 280 45.49 -5.11 -21.81
N GLU A 281 44.55 -4.16 -21.84
CA GLU A 281 43.53 -3.97 -22.89
C GLU A 281 43.14 -5.27 -23.63
N SER A 282 42.69 -6.27 -22.88
CA SER A 282 42.02 -7.43 -23.44
C SER A 282 40.53 -7.10 -23.40
N ASP A 283 39.93 -7.13 -24.58
CA ASP A 283 38.49 -6.96 -24.86
C ASP A 283 37.63 -8.08 -24.22
N GLU A 284 38.16 -8.78 -23.21
CA GLU A 284 37.53 -9.92 -22.58
C GLU A 284 36.58 -9.47 -21.47
N LEU A 285 35.31 -9.82 -21.62
CA LEU A 285 34.28 -9.55 -20.64
C LEU A 285 34.62 -10.18 -19.30
N ARG A 286 34.56 -9.39 -18.22
CA ARG A 286 34.79 -9.89 -16.85
C ARG A 286 33.69 -10.88 -16.47
N GLU A 287 34.09 -12.07 -16.03
CA GLU A 287 33.18 -13.14 -15.61
C GLU A 287 33.17 -13.28 -14.08
N PHE A 288 31.98 -13.32 -13.47
CA PHE A 288 31.79 -13.58 -12.03
C PHE A 288 30.95 -14.83 -11.81
N PHE A 289 31.28 -15.61 -10.77
CA PHE A 289 30.60 -16.86 -10.45
C PHE A 289 29.60 -16.68 -9.29
N ILE A 290 28.42 -17.30 -9.44
CA ILE A 290 27.36 -17.34 -8.42
C ILE A 290 26.93 -18.80 -8.27
N ASP A 291 27.50 -19.48 -7.27
CA ASP A 291 27.34 -20.93 -7.08
C ASP A 291 26.13 -21.33 -6.23
N ASP A 292 25.57 -20.39 -5.46
CA ASP A 292 24.53 -20.65 -4.45
C ASP A 292 23.12 -20.24 -4.92
N MET A 293 22.93 -20.09 -6.23
CA MET A 293 21.65 -19.74 -6.82
C MET A 293 21.32 -20.60 -8.04
N GLU A 294 20.06 -21.03 -8.14
CA GLU A 294 19.58 -21.72 -9.33
C GLU A 294 19.45 -20.73 -10.50
N PRO A 295 19.84 -21.12 -11.74
CA PRO A 295 19.80 -20.22 -12.89
C PRO A 295 18.43 -19.59 -13.15
N LYS A 296 17.35 -20.36 -12.94
CA LYS A 296 15.97 -19.85 -13.07
C LYS A 296 15.62 -18.75 -12.06
N VAL A 297 16.13 -18.84 -10.83
CA VAL A 297 15.92 -17.83 -9.78
C VAL A 297 16.71 -16.59 -10.13
N PHE A 298 17.96 -16.77 -10.58
CA PHE A 298 18.80 -15.67 -11.03
C PHE A 298 18.20 -14.94 -12.24
N LYS A 299 17.68 -15.67 -13.23
CA LYS A 299 16.99 -15.10 -14.38
C LYS A 299 15.79 -14.25 -13.96
N ALA A 300 14.98 -14.71 -13.01
CA ALA A 300 13.85 -13.93 -12.47
C ALA A 300 14.33 -12.69 -11.68
N MET A 301 15.42 -12.80 -10.93
CA MET A 301 16.05 -11.65 -10.25
C MET A 301 16.57 -10.63 -11.26
N LEU A 302 17.21 -11.09 -12.33
CA LEU A 302 17.73 -10.24 -13.41
C LEU A 302 16.59 -9.53 -14.15
N HIS A 303 15.49 -10.23 -14.44
CA HIS A 303 14.27 -9.62 -14.97
C HIS A 303 13.80 -8.45 -14.10
N PHE A 304 13.71 -8.65 -12.78
CA PHE A 304 13.34 -7.58 -11.86
C PHE A 304 14.33 -6.40 -11.87
N ILE A 305 15.65 -6.67 -11.92
CA ILE A 305 16.65 -5.61 -11.90
C ILE A 305 16.45 -4.63 -13.06
N TYR A 306 16.16 -5.16 -14.27
CA TYR A 306 16.00 -4.35 -15.48
C TYR A 306 14.58 -3.81 -15.68
N ARG A 307 13.55 -4.55 -15.27
CA ARG A 307 12.14 -4.26 -15.59
C ARG A 307 11.29 -3.84 -14.39
N ASP A 308 11.84 -3.91 -13.18
CA ASP A 308 11.18 -3.58 -11.90
C ASP A 308 9.84 -4.31 -11.69
N THR A 309 9.73 -5.53 -12.23
CA THR A 309 8.52 -6.38 -12.21
C THR A 309 8.90 -7.84 -11.98
N LEU A 310 7.97 -8.61 -11.41
CA LEU A 310 8.11 -10.07 -11.36
C LEU A 310 7.86 -10.68 -12.75
N VAL A 311 8.41 -11.87 -12.98
CA VAL A 311 8.06 -12.70 -14.14
C VAL A 311 6.59 -13.15 -14.07
N ASP A 312 6.02 -13.60 -15.19
CA ASP A 312 4.60 -13.95 -15.29
C ASP A 312 4.14 -14.96 -14.23
N GLU A 313 2.88 -14.84 -13.78
CA GLU A 313 2.30 -15.70 -12.73
C GLU A 313 2.37 -17.20 -13.06
N TYR A 314 2.34 -17.56 -14.35
CA TYR A 314 2.56 -18.93 -14.81
C TYR A 314 3.97 -19.45 -14.45
N GLU A 315 5.01 -18.63 -14.62
CA GLU A 315 6.39 -19.02 -14.30
C GLU A 315 6.62 -19.06 -12.78
N LEU A 316 6.01 -18.12 -12.04
CA LEU A 316 6.00 -18.12 -10.57
C LEU A 316 5.26 -19.35 -10.00
N GLY A 317 4.17 -19.78 -10.65
CA GLY A 317 3.30 -20.87 -10.22
C GLY A 317 3.70 -22.27 -10.72
N ALA A 318 4.56 -22.38 -11.74
CA ALA A 318 4.98 -23.66 -12.34
C ALA A 318 5.74 -24.60 -11.39
N SER A 319 6.05 -24.16 -10.16
CA SER A 319 6.64 -25.00 -9.12
C SER A 319 5.62 -25.28 -8.01
N SER A 320 4.69 -26.22 -8.25
CA SER A 320 4.23 -27.18 -7.23
C SER A 320 3.11 -28.07 -7.78
N SER A 321 3.38 -29.37 -7.89
CA SER A 321 2.32 -30.36 -7.69
C SER A 321 2.55 -31.23 -6.44
N ASP A 322 3.72 -31.15 -5.77
CA ASP A 322 3.99 -31.96 -4.56
C ASP A 322 5.12 -31.42 -3.64
N GLY A 323 5.55 -30.16 -3.79
CA GLY A 323 6.76 -29.60 -3.15
C GLY A 323 6.50 -28.68 -1.95
N SER A 324 7.50 -28.56 -1.07
CA SER A 324 7.49 -27.63 0.07
C SER A 324 7.37 -26.16 -0.39
N VAL A 325 6.74 -25.29 0.42
CA VAL A 325 6.64 -23.84 0.12
C VAL A 325 8.02 -23.21 -0.13
N PHE A 326 9.06 -23.73 0.52
CA PHE A 326 10.45 -23.30 0.35
C PHE A 326 11.02 -23.56 -1.05
N ASP A 327 10.48 -24.54 -1.78
CA ASP A 327 11.00 -24.93 -3.09
C ASP A 327 10.39 -24.12 -4.24
N THR A 328 9.37 -23.32 -3.94
CA THR A 328 8.72 -22.45 -4.93
C THR A 328 9.70 -21.40 -5.47
N LEU A 329 9.51 -21.02 -6.74
CA LEU A 329 10.33 -19.97 -7.35
C LEU A 329 10.26 -18.67 -6.55
N THR A 330 9.07 -18.28 -6.08
CA THR A 330 8.88 -17.06 -5.29
C THR A 330 9.59 -17.11 -3.94
N ALA A 331 9.60 -18.26 -3.24
CA ALA A 331 10.34 -18.39 -1.98
C ALA A 331 11.86 -18.26 -2.18
N LYS A 332 12.38 -18.88 -3.25
CA LYS A 332 13.81 -18.76 -3.61
C LYS A 332 14.15 -17.35 -4.09
N LEU A 333 13.24 -16.69 -4.79
CA LEU A 333 13.39 -15.30 -5.23
C LEU A 333 13.34 -14.33 -4.04
N LEU A 334 12.52 -14.60 -3.02
CA LEU A 334 12.52 -13.88 -1.75
C LEU A 334 13.88 -14.00 -1.04
N ALA A 335 14.46 -15.21 -1.01
CA ALA A 335 15.81 -15.42 -0.46
C ALA A 335 16.88 -14.64 -1.24
N ALA A 336 16.80 -14.65 -2.58
CA ALA A 336 17.68 -13.86 -3.44
C ALA A 336 17.52 -12.36 -3.20
N ALA A 337 16.29 -11.88 -3.04
CA ALA A 337 16.01 -10.48 -2.78
C ALA A 337 16.62 -10.00 -1.46
N ASP A 338 16.55 -10.80 -0.40
CA ASP A 338 17.22 -10.47 0.87
C ASP A 338 18.76 -10.52 0.73
N LYS A 339 19.29 -11.53 0.03
CA LYS A 339 20.74 -11.69 -0.19
C LYS A 339 21.36 -10.52 -0.97
N TYR A 340 20.70 -10.05 -2.02
CA TYR A 340 21.18 -8.98 -2.90
C TYR A 340 20.64 -7.58 -2.52
N ASP A 341 20.01 -7.47 -1.36
CA ASP A 341 19.41 -6.23 -0.82
C ASP A 341 18.44 -5.53 -1.78
N LEU A 342 17.57 -6.33 -2.41
CA LEU A 342 16.55 -5.88 -3.35
C LEU A 342 15.22 -5.66 -2.63
N GLY A 343 15.14 -4.60 -1.81
CA GLY A 343 13.99 -4.34 -0.93
C GLY A 343 12.62 -4.34 -1.63
N ARG A 344 12.51 -3.73 -2.81
CA ARG A 344 11.25 -3.71 -3.58
C ARG A 344 10.89 -5.09 -4.15
N LEU A 345 11.88 -5.89 -4.58
CA LEU A 345 11.64 -7.28 -5.00
C LEU A 345 11.14 -8.13 -3.83
N ARG A 346 11.74 -7.94 -2.65
CA ARG A 346 11.28 -8.59 -1.42
C ARG A 346 9.80 -8.28 -1.16
N SER A 347 9.39 -7.01 -1.20
CA SER A 347 7.97 -6.63 -1.05
C SER A 347 7.05 -7.23 -2.13
N LEU A 348 7.49 -7.33 -3.39
CA LEU A 348 6.72 -7.99 -4.44
C LEU A 348 6.53 -9.49 -4.15
N CYS A 349 7.58 -10.18 -3.72
CA CYS A 349 7.51 -11.58 -3.30
C CYS A 349 6.58 -11.76 -2.09
N GLU A 350 6.69 -10.88 -1.07
CA GLU A 350 5.80 -10.87 0.09
C GLU A 350 4.33 -10.72 -0.31
N SER A 351 4.02 -9.76 -1.19
CA SER A 351 2.68 -9.53 -1.71
C SER A 351 2.13 -10.76 -2.45
N TYR A 352 2.95 -11.41 -3.29
CA TYR A 352 2.54 -12.61 -4.01
C TYR A 352 2.27 -13.78 -3.06
N LEU A 353 3.20 -14.06 -2.13
CA LEU A 353 3.06 -15.15 -1.15
C LEU A 353 1.84 -14.93 -0.23
N CYS A 354 1.53 -13.69 0.12
CA CYS A 354 0.34 -13.34 0.90
C CYS A 354 -0.97 -13.82 0.26
N LYS A 355 -1.08 -13.83 -1.09
CA LYS A 355 -2.30 -14.28 -1.79
C LYS A 355 -2.60 -15.77 -1.60
N GLY A 356 -1.57 -16.59 -1.33
CA GLY A 356 -1.66 -18.05 -1.22
C GLY A 356 -1.64 -18.59 0.22
N ILE A 357 -1.82 -17.73 1.23
CA ILE A 357 -1.80 -18.18 2.63
C ILE A 357 -3.05 -19.01 2.92
N THR A 358 -2.84 -20.22 3.44
CA THR A 358 -3.87 -21.13 3.91
C THR A 358 -3.52 -21.66 5.30
N VAL A 359 -4.45 -22.34 5.97
CA VAL A 359 -4.18 -23.00 7.25
C VAL A 359 -3.02 -24.00 7.15
N ALA A 360 -2.88 -24.69 6.01
CA ALA A 360 -1.82 -25.68 5.81
C ALA A 360 -0.45 -25.02 5.56
N SER A 361 -0.42 -23.89 4.85
CA SER A 361 0.83 -23.24 4.42
C SER A 361 1.32 -22.11 5.34
N VAL A 362 0.47 -21.53 6.19
CA VAL A 362 0.80 -20.31 6.95
C VAL A 362 2.02 -20.48 7.84
N ALA A 363 2.18 -21.64 8.48
CA ALA A 363 3.28 -21.88 9.41
C ALA A 363 4.64 -21.95 8.68
N SER A 364 4.71 -22.65 7.56
CA SER A 364 5.91 -22.71 6.71
C SER A 364 6.21 -21.35 6.08
N THR A 365 5.16 -20.62 5.67
CA THR A 365 5.27 -19.26 5.10
C THR A 365 5.79 -18.26 6.15
N LEU A 366 5.35 -18.38 7.41
CA LEU A 366 5.83 -17.57 8.52
C LEU A 366 7.33 -17.82 8.79
N ALA A 367 7.75 -19.08 8.78
CA ALA A 367 9.16 -19.44 8.93
C ALA A 367 10.02 -18.88 7.78
N LEU A 368 9.51 -18.94 6.55
CA LEU A 368 10.15 -18.34 5.37
C LEU A 368 10.28 -16.82 5.52
N ALA A 369 9.22 -16.15 5.97
CA ALA A 369 9.18 -14.71 6.16
C ALA A 369 10.22 -14.25 7.19
N GLU A 370 10.31 -14.95 8.32
CA GLU A 370 11.32 -14.68 9.35
C GLU A 370 12.75 -14.87 8.80
N ARG A 371 12.99 -15.98 8.10
CA ARG A 371 14.31 -16.33 7.58
C ARG A 371 14.87 -15.27 6.62
N HIS A 372 14.01 -14.61 5.85
CA HIS A 372 14.39 -13.66 4.80
C HIS A 372 13.96 -12.22 5.09
N ARG A 373 13.71 -11.91 6.38
CA ARG A 373 13.40 -10.55 6.86
C ARG A 373 12.22 -9.90 6.12
N ALA A 374 11.25 -10.72 5.75
CA ALA A 374 10.01 -10.33 5.07
C ALA A 374 8.97 -9.92 6.12
N MET A 375 9.10 -8.67 6.60
CA MET A 375 8.39 -8.20 7.79
C MET A 375 6.88 -8.05 7.59
N GLU A 376 6.43 -7.65 6.40
CA GLU A 376 5.00 -7.47 6.11
C GLU A 376 4.30 -8.83 6.00
N LEU A 377 4.91 -9.77 5.27
CA LEU A 377 4.44 -11.16 5.17
C LEU A 377 4.43 -11.83 6.55
N LYS A 378 5.46 -11.62 7.38
CA LYS A 378 5.50 -12.12 8.76
C LYS A 378 4.32 -11.61 9.56
N ALA A 379 4.04 -10.31 9.52
CA ALA A 379 2.91 -9.71 10.24
C ALA A 379 1.56 -10.28 9.78
N VAL A 380 1.36 -10.44 8.47
CA VAL A 380 0.15 -11.05 7.90
C VAL A 380 0.00 -12.51 8.36
N CYS A 381 1.08 -13.30 8.31
CA CYS A 381 1.07 -14.69 8.77
C CYS A 381 0.77 -14.82 10.26
N LEU A 382 1.33 -13.95 11.10
CA LEU A 382 1.05 -13.92 12.54
C LEU A 382 -0.42 -13.62 12.82
N LYS A 383 -0.99 -12.61 12.15
CA LYS A 383 -2.40 -12.26 12.28
C LYS A 383 -3.32 -13.40 11.84
N PHE A 384 -3.08 -13.97 10.66
CA PHE A 384 -3.86 -15.09 10.16
C PHE A 384 -3.77 -16.31 11.10
N SER A 385 -2.57 -16.59 11.63
CA SER A 385 -2.36 -17.67 12.59
C SER A 385 -3.12 -17.44 13.90
N ALA A 386 -3.17 -16.19 14.39
CA ALA A 386 -3.94 -15.85 15.59
C ALA A 386 -5.46 -16.03 15.38
N GLU A 387 -5.98 -15.60 14.24
CA GLU A 387 -7.40 -15.74 13.87
C GLU A 387 -7.82 -17.20 13.67
N ASN A 388 -6.89 -18.08 13.26
CA ASN A 388 -7.16 -19.48 12.92
C ASN A 388 -6.39 -20.49 13.80
N LEU A 389 -5.98 -20.08 15.00
CA LEU A 389 -5.00 -20.78 15.85
C LEU A 389 -5.29 -22.26 16.02
N SER A 390 -6.55 -22.62 16.31
CA SER A 390 -6.93 -24.01 16.58
C SER A 390 -6.64 -24.94 15.40
N ALA A 391 -6.81 -24.47 14.17
CA ALA A 391 -6.57 -25.25 12.96
C ALA A 391 -5.08 -25.26 12.61
N VAL A 392 -4.39 -24.13 12.78
CA VAL A 392 -2.96 -23.99 12.49
C VAL A 392 -2.12 -24.90 13.39
N ILE A 393 -2.41 -24.99 14.70
CA ILE A 393 -1.67 -25.86 15.64
C ILE A 393 -1.71 -27.34 15.23
N ARG A 394 -2.76 -27.77 14.52
CA ARG A 394 -2.91 -29.15 14.03
C ARG A 394 -2.29 -29.39 12.65
N SER A 395 -1.77 -28.36 11.99
CA SER A 395 -1.17 -28.47 10.67
C SER A 395 0.24 -29.05 10.71
N GLU A 396 0.65 -29.72 9.63
CA GLU A 396 2.03 -30.23 9.49
C GLU A 396 3.07 -29.10 9.54
N GLY A 397 2.77 -27.96 8.91
CA GLY A 397 3.64 -26.79 8.93
C GLY A 397 3.91 -26.25 10.35
N PHE A 398 2.96 -26.41 11.28
CA PHE A 398 3.18 -25.97 12.67
C PHE A 398 4.15 -26.87 13.44
N PHE A 399 4.21 -28.17 13.12
CA PHE A 399 5.25 -29.04 13.66
C PHE A 399 6.65 -28.60 13.18
N TYR A 400 6.77 -28.19 11.92
CA TYR A 400 8.02 -27.62 11.41
C TYR A 400 8.44 -26.35 12.20
N LEU A 401 7.51 -25.44 12.48
CA LEU A 401 7.78 -24.27 13.34
C LEU A 401 8.24 -24.68 14.74
N LYS A 402 7.67 -25.77 15.27
CA LYS A 402 8.01 -26.26 16.60
C LYS A 402 9.48 -26.64 16.71
N ASP A 403 9.97 -27.34 15.70
CA ASP A 403 11.30 -27.91 15.71
C ASP A 403 12.37 -26.91 15.22
N ASN A 404 12.02 -25.98 14.34
CA ASN A 404 12.99 -25.10 13.68
C ASN A 404 12.94 -23.63 14.12
N CYS A 405 11.79 -23.14 14.61
CA CYS A 405 11.59 -21.71 14.91
C CYS A 405 10.73 -21.50 16.18
N PRO A 406 11.18 -21.93 17.37
CA PRO A 406 10.39 -21.85 18.59
C PRO A 406 10.05 -20.42 19.02
N SER A 407 10.85 -19.42 18.66
CA SER A 407 10.55 -17.99 18.89
C SER A 407 9.24 -17.56 18.22
N LEU A 408 8.95 -18.06 17.02
CA LEU A 408 7.74 -17.72 16.27
C LEU A 408 6.46 -18.24 16.95
N GLN A 409 6.54 -19.33 17.73
CA GLN A 409 5.41 -19.77 18.55
C GLN A 409 5.07 -18.75 19.64
N ALA A 410 6.09 -18.19 20.28
CA ALA A 410 5.90 -17.15 21.28
C ALA A 410 5.30 -15.89 20.64
N GLU A 411 5.73 -15.52 19.43
CA GLU A 411 5.14 -14.40 18.68
C GLU A 411 3.69 -14.64 18.26
N ILE A 412 3.33 -15.86 17.82
CA ILE A 412 1.92 -16.22 17.56
C ILE A 412 1.10 -16.06 18.84
N LEU A 413 1.59 -16.56 19.98
CA LEU A 413 0.87 -16.46 21.26
C LEU A 413 0.77 -15.00 21.74
N LYS A 414 1.81 -14.18 21.57
CA LYS A 414 1.76 -12.74 21.84
C LYS A 414 0.70 -12.06 20.96
N THR A 415 0.66 -12.39 19.68
CA THR A 415 -0.32 -11.86 18.72
C THR A 415 -1.75 -12.25 19.12
N VAL A 416 -1.96 -13.50 19.54
CA VAL A 416 -3.25 -14.00 20.06
C VAL A 416 -3.66 -13.27 21.34
N ALA A 417 -2.71 -12.99 22.23
CA ALA A 417 -2.95 -12.26 23.47
C ALA A 417 -3.19 -10.75 23.26
N GLY A 418 -3.03 -10.23 22.03
CA GLY A 418 -3.09 -8.80 21.74
C GLY A 418 -1.92 -8.01 22.34
N CYS A 419 -0.80 -8.70 22.62
CA CYS A 419 0.44 -8.07 23.08
C CYS A 419 1.20 -7.52 21.87
N GLU A 420 0.82 -6.35 21.38
CA GLU A 420 1.62 -5.64 20.38
C GLU A 420 2.95 -5.18 21.01
N GLU A 421 4.08 -5.60 20.42
CA GLU A 421 5.37 -4.98 20.70
C GLU A 421 5.37 -3.57 20.08
N GLN A 422 5.28 -2.56 20.95
CA GLN A 422 5.43 -1.17 20.56
C GLN A 422 6.87 -0.91 20.10
N CYS A 423 7.10 -0.88 18.78
CA CYS A 423 8.20 -0.11 18.22
C CYS A 423 7.92 1.38 18.45
N SER A 424 8.53 1.92 19.51
CA SER A 424 8.81 3.34 19.78
C SER A 424 7.91 4.39 19.13
N SER A 425 6.78 4.69 19.78
CA SER A 425 6.19 6.03 19.83
C SER A 425 5.09 6.01 20.90
N GLY A 426 5.23 6.87 21.92
CA GLY A 426 4.44 6.82 23.14
C GLY A 426 2.93 6.98 22.93
N GLY A 427 2.18 5.96 23.32
CA GLY A 427 0.73 6.01 23.48
C GLY A 427 0.28 4.85 24.38
N LYS A 428 -0.19 5.17 25.59
CA LYS A 428 -0.62 4.17 26.59
C LYS A 428 -1.89 3.46 26.11
N SER A 429 -1.76 2.24 25.60
CA SER A 429 -2.87 1.28 25.54
C SER A 429 -2.72 0.26 26.67
N GLN A 430 -3.69 0.23 27.58
CA GLN A 430 -3.74 -0.74 28.67
C GLN A 430 -4.00 -2.14 28.10
N SER A 431 -3.03 -3.04 28.26
CA SER A 431 -3.12 -4.44 27.84
C SER A 431 -4.00 -5.25 28.82
N VAL A 432 -4.81 -6.14 28.24
CA VAL A 432 -5.67 -7.13 28.90
C VAL A 432 -4.89 -8.05 29.87
N CYS A 433 -3.57 -8.22 29.70
CA CYS A 433 -2.72 -8.97 30.63
C CYS A 433 -2.69 -8.39 32.04
N ALA A 434 -2.89 -7.08 32.22
CA ALA A 434 -2.95 -6.46 33.54
C ALA A 434 -4.20 -6.88 34.35
N GLN A 435 -5.28 -7.27 33.68
CA GLN A 435 -6.52 -7.72 34.33
C GLN A 435 -6.48 -9.19 34.75
N LEU A 436 -5.70 -10.03 34.06
CA LEU A 436 -5.56 -11.45 34.44
C LEU A 436 -4.64 -11.64 35.66
N ALA A 437 -3.66 -10.76 35.88
CA ALA A 437 -2.81 -10.79 37.06
C ALA A 437 -3.55 -10.43 38.36
N GLN A 438 -4.68 -9.71 38.28
CA GLN A 438 -5.49 -9.33 39.46
C GLN A 438 -6.47 -10.43 39.92
N LEU A 439 -6.62 -11.51 39.15
CA LEU A 439 -7.51 -12.63 39.50
C LEU A 439 -6.76 -13.84 40.10
N SER A 440 -5.43 -13.78 40.20
CA SER A 440 -4.62 -14.91 40.68
C SER A 440 -4.10 -14.77 42.11
N ASP A 441 -4.37 -13.66 42.81
CA ASP A 441 -3.96 -13.50 44.22
C ASP A 441 -5.13 -13.81 45.16
N GLY A 442 -5.54 -15.09 45.14
CA GLY A 442 -6.46 -15.69 46.09
C GLY A 442 -5.71 -16.63 47.03
N GLY A 443 -4.93 -16.07 47.96
CA GLY A 443 -4.13 -16.81 48.94
C GLY A 443 -4.44 -16.41 50.38
N ASP A 444 -5.16 -17.30 51.06
CA ASP A 444 -5.61 -17.29 52.45
C ASP A 444 -4.52 -16.90 53.48
N THR A 445 -4.81 -15.96 54.40
CA THR A 445 -4.11 -15.88 55.70
C THR A 445 -5.03 -15.39 56.82
N SER A 446 -5.72 -16.32 57.47
CA SER A 446 -6.10 -16.16 58.88
C SER A 446 -4.84 -16.12 59.76
N GLY A 447 -4.48 -14.95 60.32
CA GLY A 447 -3.29 -14.79 61.14
C GLY A 447 -3.41 -13.68 62.19
N ARG A 448 -3.82 -14.06 63.39
CA ARG A 448 -3.95 -13.22 64.59
C ARG A 448 -2.59 -13.09 65.31
N ARG A 449 -2.05 -11.87 65.48
CA ARG A 449 -1.26 -11.39 66.66
C ARG A 449 -0.77 -9.95 66.45
N VAL A 450 -1.28 -8.98 67.21
CA VAL A 450 -0.74 -8.39 68.45
C VAL A 450 0.62 -7.71 68.27
N ARG A 451 0.60 -6.36 68.36
CA ARG A 451 1.76 -5.48 68.45
C ARG A 451 2.49 -5.65 69.79
N PRO A 452 3.83 -5.56 69.84
CA PRO A 452 4.54 -5.17 71.05
C PRO A 452 4.91 -3.67 71.01
N ARG A 453 4.90 -3.05 72.19
CA ARG A 453 5.61 -1.82 72.50
C ARG A 453 6.96 -2.20 73.12
N ILE A 454 7.99 -1.45 72.70
CA ILE A 454 9.41 -1.48 73.08
C ILE A 454 10.19 -2.62 72.44
#